data_AF-A0AAX2LVJ7-F1
#
_entry.id   AF-A0AAX2LVJ7-F1
#
_cell.length_a   1.000
_cell.length_b   1.000
_cell.length_c   1.000
_cell.angle_alpha   90.00
_cell.angle_beta   90.00
_cell.angle_gamma   90.00
#
_symmetry.space_group_name_H-M   'P 1'
#
loop_
_entity.id
_entity.type
_entity.pdbx_description
1 polymer ?
#
loop_
_entity_poly.entity_id
_entity_poly.type
_entity_poly.pdbx_seq_one_letter_code
_entity_poly.pdbx_strand_id
1 'polypeptide(L)'
;MDFSKFKLAIRTLCLGVILGFFTTPVFAVHDEDVFELDGNAVDAAGTAGDDWSNIYNDTDSANVTTGIIADPSPKSIFTGGRKDIQDVPQWSHKDGSVPDKDDLTNAYAAAYGVDNGAGGEDLIIYFGADRFSNVGDAFMGFWFFQDEVVAQSDGSFSGVHTIGDVLILVDYPQGANEVPYIAVVLWDPSCSKADSNDPMPGDCAASNLRLKLESDGAHPAECGAQAGDLACATTNSGDETSPWSYTPKAGSPNVFPYESFYEGGINITQLLNGTDTCFSSFMAETRSSSSFTASLKDFVLGKFSLCGMEMVKTCPTGALSPSGDSIIYDYEIKVTNTGFGSLYDINVEDVTAGDTFYTPSLAAGATETYTGSFVSLINGVENVATATAALKTGGDPILSKSDSDDCPPLNPPGSLSITKNCTTYVEQNGSGAYGLRVKFAGEVCNDSAVKMNGVAITETHDGTDQVISIGTLAPYACMPYSDDYVPVPGTDVAGGPVLAHDVRTFKDTVIAEGVNAITGQTVDTGLPVEASCPLCPAD
;
A
#
# COMPACT_ATOMS: atom_id res chain seq x y z
N MET A 1 75.91 -11.53 -1.65
CA MET A 1 74.63 -10.85 -1.95
C MET A 1 73.69 -11.15 -0.81
N ASP A 2 73.36 -10.12 -0.02
CA ASP A 2 72.56 -10.24 1.19
C ASP A 2 71.07 -10.27 0.83
N PHE A 3 70.48 -11.47 0.84
CA PHE A 3 69.08 -11.72 0.44
C PHE A 3 68.05 -11.19 1.45
N SER A 4 68.48 -10.68 2.62
CA SER A 4 67.58 -10.12 3.63
C SER A 4 67.03 -8.74 3.25
N LYS A 5 67.86 -7.90 2.61
CA LYS A 5 67.47 -6.55 2.15
C LYS A 5 66.56 -6.57 0.93
N PHE A 6 66.61 -7.64 0.12
CA PHE A 6 65.76 -7.81 -1.06
C PHE A 6 64.31 -8.21 -0.70
N LYS A 7 64.11 -8.94 0.41
CA LYS A 7 62.77 -9.31 0.90
C LYS A 7 62.02 -8.15 1.57
N LEU A 8 62.74 -7.20 2.18
CA LEU A 8 62.12 -6.02 2.80
C LEU A 8 61.68 -4.99 1.76
N ALA A 9 62.46 -4.82 0.68
CA ALA A 9 62.07 -3.95 -0.44
C ALA A 9 60.83 -4.47 -1.20
N ILE A 10 60.72 -5.80 -1.40
CA ILE A 10 59.56 -6.40 -2.08
C ILE A 10 58.29 -6.39 -1.22
N ARG A 11 58.39 -6.53 0.11
CA ARG A 11 57.21 -6.39 1.00
C ARG A 11 56.70 -4.96 1.09
N THR A 12 57.59 -3.96 1.02
CA THR A 12 57.20 -2.55 1.06
C THR A 12 56.63 -2.10 -0.30
N LEU A 13 57.10 -2.68 -1.41
CA LEU A 13 56.55 -2.41 -2.75
C LEU A 13 55.21 -3.13 -3.01
N CYS A 14 54.98 -4.33 -2.43
CA CYS A 14 53.69 -5.02 -2.56
C CYS A 14 52.60 -4.51 -1.60
N LEU A 15 52.95 -3.88 -0.47
CA LEU A 15 51.97 -3.17 0.38
C LEU A 15 51.62 -1.78 -0.17
N GLY A 16 52.55 -1.13 -0.88
CA GLY A 16 52.34 0.18 -1.51
C GLY A 16 51.61 0.17 -2.86
N VAL A 17 51.37 -1.01 -3.45
CA VAL A 17 50.68 -1.16 -4.76
C VAL A 17 49.29 -1.81 -4.63
N ILE A 18 48.90 -2.27 -3.44
CA ILE A 18 47.53 -2.78 -3.17
C ILE A 18 46.63 -1.73 -2.50
N LEU A 19 47.17 -0.59 -2.04
CA LEU A 19 46.41 0.60 -1.63
C LEU A 19 46.24 1.63 -2.77
N GLY A 20 46.28 1.19 -4.02
CA GLY A 20 46.02 2.02 -5.18
C GLY A 20 44.57 1.90 -5.64
N PHE A 21 43.77 2.92 -5.35
CA PHE A 21 42.55 3.30 -6.08
C PHE A 21 41.38 2.30 -6.04
N PHE A 22 40.73 2.20 -4.88
CA PHE A 22 39.28 2.37 -4.85
C PHE A 22 39.02 3.70 -4.15
N THR A 23 39.24 4.81 -4.86
CA THR A 23 38.60 6.07 -4.46
C THR A 23 37.14 5.90 -4.85
N THR A 24 36.28 5.61 -3.88
CA THR A 24 34.85 5.80 -4.10
C THR A 24 34.67 7.28 -4.46
N PRO A 25 33.98 7.61 -5.57
CA PRO A 25 33.61 8.99 -5.80
C PRO A 25 32.86 9.50 -4.57
N VAL A 26 33.32 10.63 -4.02
CA VAL A 26 32.58 11.37 -3.01
C VAL A 26 31.64 12.27 -3.80
N PHE A 27 30.34 12.05 -3.65
CA PHE A 27 29.30 12.79 -4.36
C PHE A 27 28.87 13.95 -3.47
N ALA A 28 29.04 15.17 -3.97
CA ALA A 28 28.80 16.38 -3.20
C ALA A 28 27.32 16.70 -3.30
N VAL A 29 26.65 16.93 -2.17
CA VAL A 29 25.19 17.14 -2.16
C VAL A 29 24.71 18.31 -3.03
N HIS A 30 25.59 19.25 -3.38
CA HIS A 30 25.31 20.41 -4.23
C HIS A 30 25.90 20.31 -5.66
N ASP A 31 26.62 19.23 -6.01
CA ASP A 31 27.25 19.04 -7.33
C ASP A 31 26.57 17.92 -8.16
N GLU A 32 25.49 17.32 -7.66
CA GLU A 32 24.84 16.16 -8.30
C GLU A 32 23.82 16.52 -9.40
N ASP A 33 23.60 17.81 -9.68
CA ASP A 33 22.62 18.31 -10.66
C ASP A 33 21.17 17.80 -10.41
N VAL A 34 20.84 17.37 -9.18
CA VAL A 34 19.50 16.88 -8.78
C VAL A 34 18.70 17.88 -7.95
N PHE A 35 19.36 18.78 -7.23
CA PHE A 35 18.71 19.80 -6.42
C PHE A 35 19.56 21.07 -6.30
N GLU A 36 18.93 22.23 -6.36
CA GLU A 36 19.57 23.55 -6.26
C GLU A 36 19.74 23.94 -4.78
N LEU A 37 20.97 24.27 -4.37
CA LEU A 37 21.31 24.75 -3.01
C LEU A 37 22.00 26.11 -3.10
N ASP A 38 21.30 27.10 -3.65
CA ASP A 38 21.86 28.40 -4.04
C ASP A 38 21.36 29.58 -3.19
N GLY A 39 20.59 29.30 -2.14
CA GLY A 39 20.06 30.28 -1.21
C GLY A 39 18.75 30.92 -1.67
N ASN A 40 18.05 30.32 -2.62
CA ASN A 40 16.69 30.72 -2.98
C ASN A 40 15.78 29.49 -3.16
N ALA A 41 14.48 29.71 -3.35
CA ALA A 41 13.49 28.65 -3.42
C ALA A 41 12.82 28.53 -4.80
N VAL A 42 13.27 29.31 -5.78
CA VAL A 42 12.65 29.48 -7.09
C VAL A 42 13.54 28.86 -8.17
N ASP A 43 12.99 27.83 -8.81
CA ASP A 43 13.63 27.11 -9.92
C ASP A 43 14.12 28.07 -11.02
N ALA A 44 15.43 28.07 -11.23
CA ALA A 44 16.08 28.93 -12.19
C ALA A 44 16.15 28.25 -13.57
N ALA A 45 15.43 28.83 -14.54
CA ALA A 45 15.42 28.30 -15.91
C ALA A 45 16.84 28.15 -16.51
N GLY A 46 17.27 26.89 -16.69
CA GLY A 46 18.56 26.54 -17.27
C GLY A 46 19.63 26.10 -16.26
N THR A 47 19.30 26.10 -14.96
CA THR A 47 20.01 25.33 -13.94
C THR A 47 19.47 23.89 -13.94
N ALA A 48 20.32 22.93 -13.54
CA ALA A 48 19.94 21.52 -13.48
C ALA A 48 19.63 21.14 -12.03
N GLY A 49 18.55 20.39 -11.85
CA GLY A 49 18.04 19.99 -10.54
C GLY A 49 16.64 20.54 -10.29
N ASP A 50 16.02 20.06 -9.22
CA ASP A 50 14.81 20.66 -8.67
C ASP A 50 15.18 21.78 -7.67
N ASP A 51 14.25 22.70 -7.42
CA ASP A 51 14.27 23.61 -6.28
C ASP A 51 13.01 23.37 -5.43
N TRP A 52 12.90 23.99 -4.27
CA TRP A 52 11.74 23.93 -3.37
C TRP A 52 10.45 24.38 -4.04
N SER A 53 10.50 25.24 -5.07
CA SER A 53 9.32 25.56 -5.86
C SER A 53 8.78 24.37 -6.68
N ASN A 54 9.63 23.44 -7.13
CA ASN A 54 9.19 22.23 -7.82
C ASN A 54 8.48 21.32 -6.82
N ILE A 55 9.05 21.16 -5.62
CA ILE A 55 8.45 20.43 -4.50
C ILE A 55 7.10 21.03 -4.12
N TYR A 56 7.00 22.36 -4.04
CA TYR A 56 5.74 23.03 -3.70
C TYR A 56 4.65 22.87 -4.77
N ASN A 57 5.04 22.75 -6.04
CA ASN A 57 4.11 22.65 -7.17
C ASN A 57 3.81 21.20 -7.60
N ASP A 58 4.33 20.20 -6.88
CA ASP A 58 4.26 18.77 -7.24
C ASP A 58 4.81 18.50 -8.66
N THR A 59 5.88 19.20 -9.05
CA THR A 59 6.57 19.02 -10.34
C THR A 59 8.00 18.50 -10.19
N ASP A 60 8.40 18.18 -8.97
CA ASP A 60 9.71 17.63 -8.65
C ASP A 60 9.89 16.18 -9.12
N SER A 61 11.12 15.72 -8.99
CA SER A 61 11.57 14.36 -9.26
C SER A 61 11.97 13.59 -8.00
N ALA A 62 11.64 14.10 -6.80
CA ALA A 62 11.99 13.46 -5.54
C ALA A 62 11.32 12.09 -5.42
N ASN A 63 12.02 11.13 -4.81
CA ASN A 63 11.44 9.84 -4.47
C ASN A 63 10.42 9.97 -3.34
N VAL A 64 10.73 10.82 -2.36
CA VAL A 64 9.88 11.11 -1.19
C VAL A 64 10.05 12.57 -0.81
N THR A 65 8.95 13.27 -0.55
CA THR A 65 8.97 14.66 -0.07
C THR A 65 7.93 14.88 1.02
N THR A 66 8.21 15.79 1.94
CA THR A 66 7.22 16.29 2.90
C THR A 66 6.26 17.30 2.29
N GLY A 67 6.56 17.82 1.09
CA GLY A 67 6.03 19.10 0.63
C GLY A 67 6.48 20.24 1.55
N ILE A 68 5.81 21.39 1.46
CA ILE A 68 6.06 22.54 2.34
C ILE A 68 5.09 22.50 3.53
N ILE A 69 5.59 22.17 4.72
CA ILE A 69 4.78 22.10 5.94
C ILE A 69 4.76 23.49 6.57
N ALA A 70 3.58 24.10 6.67
CA ALA A 70 3.42 25.39 7.34
C ALA A 70 3.25 25.22 8.85
N ASP A 71 3.87 26.10 9.62
CA ASP A 71 3.65 26.28 11.05
C ASP A 71 2.96 27.62 11.33
N PRO A 72 1.62 27.66 11.29
CA PRO A 72 0.90 28.89 11.56
C PRO A 72 0.95 29.21 13.06
N SER A 73 1.64 30.31 13.39
CA SER A 73 1.71 30.87 14.74
C SER A 73 0.32 31.00 15.42
N PRO A 74 0.19 30.69 16.74
CA PRO A 74 1.20 30.19 17.67
C PRO A 74 0.90 28.73 18.06
N LYS A 75 1.49 27.76 17.36
CA LYS A 75 1.31 26.33 17.64
C LYS A 75 2.66 25.69 17.98
N SER A 76 2.63 24.53 18.62
CA SER A 76 3.73 23.54 18.55
C SER A 76 5.11 23.92 19.14
N ILE A 77 5.17 24.42 20.39
CA ILE A 77 6.46 24.69 21.05
C ILE A 77 6.85 23.59 22.05
N PHE A 78 8.14 23.32 22.21
CA PHE A 78 8.65 22.45 23.27
C PHE A 78 8.46 23.07 24.66
N THR A 79 8.17 22.23 25.65
CA THR A 79 7.94 22.65 27.05
C THR A 79 9.11 22.33 27.97
N GLY A 80 9.40 23.20 28.95
CA GLY A 80 10.27 22.83 30.06
C GLY A 80 11.73 22.52 29.68
N GLY A 81 12.26 23.18 28.66
CA GLY A 81 13.68 23.12 28.29
C GLY A 81 14.13 21.73 27.81
N ARG A 82 13.30 21.06 26.98
CA ARG A 82 13.67 19.81 26.31
C ARG A 82 14.93 19.99 25.47
N LYS A 83 15.60 18.88 25.19
CA LYS A 83 16.91 18.85 24.55
C LYS A 83 17.01 17.65 23.62
N ASP A 84 17.82 17.77 22.59
CA ASP A 84 18.15 16.68 21.65
C ASP A 84 18.79 15.46 22.30
N ILE A 85 19.43 15.63 23.46
CA ILE A 85 20.02 14.52 24.22
C ILE A 85 18.98 13.65 24.94
N GLN A 86 17.70 14.03 24.92
CA GLN A 86 16.62 13.31 25.58
C GLN A 86 15.85 12.48 24.56
N ASP A 87 15.36 11.33 25.00
CA ASP A 87 14.54 10.47 24.14
C ASP A 87 13.17 11.11 23.86
N VAL A 88 12.54 10.77 22.73
CA VAL A 88 11.26 11.34 22.28
C VAL A 88 10.16 11.24 23.34
N PRO A 89 9.98 10.12 24.08
CA PRO A 89 8.96 10.04 25.14
C PRO A 89 9.21 10.99 26.33
N GLN A 90 10.40 11.57 26.43
CA GLN A 90 10.73 12.56 27.46
C GLN A 90 10.39 13.98 26.99
N TRP A 91 10.17 14.19 25.68
CA TRP A 91 9.73 15.45 25.13
C TRP A 91 8.26 15.71 25.43
N SER A 92 7.91 16.99 25.44
CA SER A 92 6.52 17.42 25.60
C SER A 92 6.35 18.79 24.97
N HIS A 93 5.18 19.05 24.39
CA HIS A 93 4.86 20.26 23.66
C HIS A 93 3.57 20.92 24.16
N LYS A 94 3.36 22.16 23.70
CA LYS A 94 2.11 22.91 23.86
C LYS A 94 2.03 24.00 22.80
N ASP A 95 0.83 24.54 22.60
CA ASP A 95 0.69 25.81 21.89
C ASP A 95 1.17 26.97 22.78
N GLY A 96 1.95 27.87 22.20
CA GLY A 96 2.51 29.00 22.92
C GLY A 96 3.37 29.89 22.03
N SER A 97 3.94 30.93 22.63
CA SER A 97 4.87 31.82 21.93
C SER A 97 6.31 31.43 22.27
N VAL A 98 7.14 31.34 21.23
CA VAL A 98 8.60 31.31 21.30
C VAL A 98 9.15 32.72 21.04
N PRO A 99 10.44 32.99 21.35
CA PRO A 99 11.08 34.20 20.89
C PRO A 99 11.01 34.28 19.36
N ASP A 100 10.68 35.44 18.78
CA ASP A 100 10.45 35.59 17.34
C ASP A 100 11.59 35.07 16.45
N LYS A 101 12.84 35.09 16.95
CA LYS A 101 14.02 34.60 16.21
C LYS A 101 14.09 33.06 16.13
N ASP A 102 13.41 32.39 17.05
CA ASP A 102 13.35 30.92 17.16
C ASP A 102 11.99 30.40 16.64
N ASP A 103 11.13 31.25 16.06
CA ASP A 103 9.79 30.91 15.55
C ASP A 103 9.90 30.51 14.07
N LEU A 104 9.53 29.27 13.74
CA LEU A 104 9.52 28.74 12.39
C LEU A 104 8.20 29.13 11.70
N THR A 105 8.24 29.31 10.38
CA THR A 105 7.01 29.47 9.59
C THR A 105 6.76 28.27 8.71
N ASN A 106 7.81 27.59 8.27
CA ASN A 106 7.71 26.43 7.40
C ASN A 106 8.91 25.50 7.62
N ALA A 107 8.72 24.22 7.31
CA ALA A 107 9.81 23.25 7.18
C ALA A 107 9.50 22.23 6.08
N TYR A 108 10.55 21.65 5.53
CA TYR A 108 10.46 20.76 4.38
C TYR A 108 11.69 19.87 4.24
N ALA A 109 11.50 18.70 3.64
CA ALA A 109 12.55 17.77 3.27
C ALA A 109 12.17 16.96 2.03
N ALA A 110 13.17 16.58 1.25
CA ALA A 110 13.02 15.79 0.04
C ALA A 110 14.18 14.79 -0.09
N ALA A 111 13.89 13.56 -0.53
CA ALA A 111 14.88 12.52 -0.73
C ALA A 111 15.00 12.13 -2.20
N TYR A 112 16.23 12.00 -2.65
CA TYR A 112 16.61 11.66 -4.01
C TYR A 112 17.55 10.45 -4.00
N GLY A 113 17.33 9.54 -4.92
CA GLY A 113 18.29 8.52 -5.33
C GLY A 113 19.20 9.07 -6.43
N VAL A 114 20.51 9.14 -6.17
CA VAL A 114 21.51 9.62 -7.13
C VAL A 114 22.41 8.47 -7.57
N ASP A 115 22.58 8.25 -8.88
CA ASP A 115 23.46 7.18 -9.38
C ASP A 115 24.89 7.34 -8.83
N ASN A 116 25.33 6.35 -8.06
CA ASN A 116 26.65 6.39 -7.43
C ASN A 116 27.80 5.96 -8.35
N GLY A 117 27.53 5.78 -9.65
CA GLY A 117 28.51 5.39 -10.65
C GLY A 117 29.07 3.97 -10.46
N ALA A 118 28.57 3.21 -9.48
CA ALA A 118 28.95 1.83 -9.17
C ALA A 118 27.79 0.84 -9.41
N GLY A 119 26.72 1.29 -10.09
CA GLY A 119 25.55 0.46 -10.40
C GLY A 119 24.52 0.39 -9.28
N GLY A 120 24.50 1.38 -8.38
CA GLY A 120 23.46 1.59 -7.37
C GLY A 120 23.19 3.09 -7.18
N GLU A 121 22.36 3.44 -6.20
CA GLU A 121 22.00 4.83 -5.91
C GLU A 121 22.40 5.21 -4.48
N ASP A 122 22.88 6.44 -4.30
CA ASP A 122 23.08 7.10 -3.01
C ASP A 122 21.79 7.82 -2.59
N LEU A 123 21.43 7.70 -1.31
CA LEU A 123 20.36 8.47 -0.69
C LEU A 123 20.89 9.84 -0.34
N ILE A 124 20.39 10.86 -1.02
CA ILE A 124 20.61 12.25 -0.65
C ILE A 124 19.32 12.83 -0.12
N ILE A 125 19.38 13.46 1.04
CA ILE A 125 18.24 14.18 1.62
C ILE A 125 18.55 15.67 1.58
N TYR A 126 17.64 16.42 0.99
CA TYR A 126 17.58 17.87 1.10
C TYR A 126 16.60 18.26 2.19
N PHE A 127 16.92 19.31 2.92
CA PHE A 127 16.11 19.79 4.04
C PHE A 127 16.13 21.30 4.09
N GLY A 128 15.11 21.89 4.67
CA GLY A 128 15.09 23.33 4.90
C GLY A 128 13.95 23.79 5.80
N ALA A 129 14.04 25.06 6.17
CA ALA A 129 13.06 25.72 7.01
C ALA A 129 13.12 27.24 6.86
N ASP A 130 12.00 27.87 7.17
CA ASP A 130 11.84 29.32 7.17
C ASP A 130 11.63 29.82 8.59
N ARG A 131 12.23 30.96 8.94
CA ARG A 131 12.05 31.62 10.24
C ARG A 131 11.23 32.90 10.14
N PHE A 132 10.43 33.19 11.16
CA PHE A 132 9.56 34.36 11.22
C PHE A 132 10.31 35.71 11.28
N SER A 133 11.44 35.76 11.99
CA SER A 133 12.21 37.00 12.20
C SER A 133 13.69 36.78 11.95
N ASN A 134 14.29 37.51 11.02
CA ASN A 134 15.71 37.46 10.65
C ASN A 134 16.67 38.25 11.56
N VAL A 135 16.24 38.61 12.76
CA VAL A 135 17.06 39.37 13.72
C VAL A 135 17.58 38.45 14.81
N GLY A 136 18.91 38.33 14.90
CA GLY A 136 19.64 37.48 15.84
C GLY A 136 19.99 36.12 15.24
N ASP A 137 20.88 35.40 15.93
CA ASP A 137 21.40 34.10 15.51
C ASP A 137 20.29 33.08 15.25
N ALA A 138 20.45 32.31 14.17
CA ALA A 138 19.66 31.12 13.89
C ALA A 138 20.41 29.87 14.35
N PHE A 139 19.73 29.05 15.16
CA PHE A 139 20.20 27.72 15.54
C PHE A 139 19.07 26.74 15.23
N MET A 140 19.26 25.92 14.21
CA MET A 140 18.28 24.99 13.69
C MET A 140 18.76 23.55 13.82
N GLY A 141 17.82 22.64 13.98
CA GLY A 141 18.05 21.21 13.95
C GLY A 141 17.08 20.53 13.00
N PHE A 142 17.54 19.50 12.29
CA PHE A 142 16.75 18.68 11.39
C PHE A 142 16.93 17.22 11.78
N TRP A 143 15.88 16.65 12.37
CA TRP A 143 15.81 15.25 12.75
C TRP A 143 15.18 14.41 11.64
N PHE A 144 15.79 13.26 11.38
CA PHE A 144 15.24 12.17 10.58
C PHE A 144 15.14 10.92 11.46
N PHE A 145 13.90 10.53 11.76
CA PHE A 145 13.61 9.44 12.69
C PHE A 145 13.23 8.18 11.94
N GLN A 146 13.78 7.04 12.38
CA GLN A 146 13.37 5.74 11.84
C GLN A 146 11.97 5.32 12.34
N ASP A 147 11.60 5.72 13.55
CA ASP A 147 10.25 5.57 14.07
C ASP A 147 9.33 6.72 13.61
N GLU A 148 8.02 6.49 13.65
CA GLU A 148 7.04 7.55 13.37
C GLU A 148 6.83 8.40 14.63
N VAL A 149 7.53 9.53 14.70
CA VAL A 149 7.34 10.52 15.76
C VAL A 149 6.09 11.33 15.45
N VAL A 150 5.20 11.47 16.44
CA VAL A 150 3.95 12.24 16.31
C VAL A 150 3.73 13.09 17.55
N ALA A 151 3.48 14.39 17.35
CA ALA A 151 3.02 15.30 18.40
C ALA A 151 1.55 14.99 18.74
N GLN A 152 1.30 14.49 19.95
CA GLN A 152 -0.02 14.07 20.40
C GLN A 152 -0.83 15.25 20.97
N SER A 153 -2.14 15.19 20.85
CA SER A 153 -3.05 16.25 21.34
C SER A 153 -3.00 16.50 22.86
N ASP A 154 -2.44 15.58 23.64
CA ASP A 154 -2.27 15.71 25.09
C ASP A 154 -0.96 16.43 25.50
N GLY A 155 -0.17 16.89 24.52
CA GLY A 155 1.12 17.56 24.74
C GLY A 155 2.30 16.61 24.90
N SER A 156 2.11 15.30 24.70
CA SER A 156 3.21 14.33 24.61
C SER A 156 3.65 14.09 23.16
N PHE A 157 4.76 13.37 22.99
CA PHE A 157 5.14 12.79 21.71
C PHE A 157 5.00 11.27 21.79
N SER A 158 4.55 10.65 20.69
CA SER A 158 4.70 9.22 20.46
C SER A 158 5.94 8.94 19.60
N GLY A 159 6.36 7.68 19.58
CA GLY A 159 7.60 7.24 18.95
C GLY A 159 8.76 7.22 19.94
N VAL A 160 9.87 6.60 19.53
CA VAL A 160 11.13 6.54 20.28
C VAL A 160 12.30 6.78 19.35
N HIS A 161 13.38 7.35 19.89
CA HIS A 161 14.60 7.38 19.10
C HIS A 161 15.16 5.97 18.87
N THR A 162 15.56 5.72 17.64
CA THR A 162 16.22 4.47 17.23
C THR A 162 17.69 4.73 16.97
N ILE A 163 18.55 3.74 17.26
CA ILE A 163 19.99 3.86 16.97
C ILE A 163 20.17 4.17 15.49
N GLY A 164 20.86 5.27 15.19
CA GLY A 164 21.08 5.72 13.82
C GLY A 164 20.07 6.75 13.31
N ASP A 165 19.10 7.20 14.11
CA ASP A 165 18.38 8.46 13.80
C ASP A 165 19.40 9.58 13.59
N VAL A 166 19.14 10.45 12.61
CA VAL A 166 20.09 11.50 12.20
C VAL A 166 19.58 12.85 12.66
N LEU A 167 20.44 13.62 13.31
CA LEU A 167 20.23 15.04 13.58
C LEU A 167 21.29 15.85 12.85
N ILE A 168 20.84 16.85 12.09
CA ILE A 168 21.67 17.84 11.43
C ILE A 168 21.46 19.16 12.14
N LEU A 169 22.52 19.73 12.68
CA LEU A 169 22.51 21.05 13.29
C LEU A 169 23.05 22.06 12.29
N VAL A 170 22.32 23.16 12.12
CA VAL A 170 22.69 24.27 11.24
C VAL A 170 22.64 25.56 12.04
N ASP A 171 23.81 26.17 12.21
CA ASP A 171 23.98 27.37 13.02
C ASP A 171 24.49 28.52 12.15
N TYR A 172 23.71 29.58 12.05
CA TYR A 172 24.05 30.83 11.36
C TYR A 172 24.07 31.99 12.37
N PRO A 173 25.23 32.22 13.00
CA PRO A 173 25.42 33.32 13.93
C PRO A 173 25.59 34.68 13.22
N GLN A 174 24.96 35.73 13.73
CA GLN A 174 25.01 37.08 13.14
C GLN A 174 26.06 38.01 13.77
N GLY A 175 26.90 37.49 14.68
CA GLY A 175 27.99 38.24 15.30
C GLY A 175 29.13 38.56 14.32
N ALA A 176 29.89 39.62 14.64
CA ALA A 176 31.04 40.00 13.83
C ALA A 176 32.14 38.93 13.88
N ASN A 177 32.52 38.40 12.71
CA ASN A 177 33.49 37.31 12.51
C ASN A 177 33.01 35.92 12.98
N GLU A 178 31.71 35.74 13.22
CA GLU A 178 31.17 34.40 13.41
C GLU A 178 31.02 33.73 12.03
N VAL A 179 31.19 32.40 12.01
CA VAL A 179 31.21 31.59 10.78
C VAL A 179 30.05 30.60 10.89
N PRO A 180 29.31 30.33 9.80
CA PRO A 180 28.30 29.29 9.79
C PRO A 180 28.89 27.94 10.21
N TYR A 181 28.07 27.14 10.89
CA TYR A 181 28.47 25.83 11.39
C TYR A 181 27.40 24.80 11.05
N ILE A 182 27.84 23.63 10.56
CA ILE A 182 26.99 22.47 10.39
C ILE A 182 27.59 21.28 11.13
N ALA A 183 26.75 20.48 11.78
CA ALA A 183 27.16 19.20 12.34
C ALA A 183 26.11 18.13 12.11
N VAL A 184 26.56 16.92 11.85
CA VAL A 184 25.71 15.74 11.73
C VAL A 184 26.03 14.78 12.87
N VAL A 185 25.02 14.42 13.64
CA VAL A 185 25.12 13.46 14.74
C VAL A 185 24.11 12.33 14.58
N LEU A 186 24.45 11.16 15.11
CA LEU A 186 23.52 10.03 15.21
C LEU A 186 23.04 9.84 16.64
N TRP A 187 21.80 9.41 16.78
CA TRP A 187 21.30 8.85 18.03
C TRP A 187 22.03 7.55 18.35
N ASP A 188 22.73 7.53 19.47
CA ASP A 188 23.49 6.40 19.98
C ASP A 188 23.42 6.38 21.52
N PRO A 189 22.52 5.57 22.11
CA PRO A 189 22.36 5.43 23.56
C PRO A 189 23.61 4.93 24.30
N SER A 190 24.64 4.43 23.59
CA SER A 190 25.91 4.08 24.21
C SER A 190 26.72 5.32 24.64
N CYS A 191 26.43 6.49 24.05
CA CYS A 191 27.03 7.75 24.44
C CYS A 191 26.44 8.27 25.75
N SER A 192 27.15 8.09 26.85
CA SER A 192 26.68 8.58 28.16
C SER A 192 26.92 10.08 28.37
N LYS A 193 27.92 10.66 27.71
CA LYS A 193 28.33 12.07 27.77
C LYS A 193 29.28 12.38 26.61
N ALA A 194 29.66 13.65 26.47
CA ALA A 194 30.75 14.04 25.58
C ALA A 194 32.09 13.39 26.00
N ASP A 195 32.85 12.88 25.03
CA ASP A 195 34.18 12.30 25.26
C ASP A 195 35.22 13.38 25.57
N SER A 196 35.01 14.57 25.03
CA SER A 196 35.93 15.70 24.99
C SER A 196 35.14 17.03 25.02
N ASN A 197 35.81 18.15 25.30
CA ASN A 197 35.22 19.49 25.08
C ASN A 197 35.19 19.87 23.59
N ASP A 198 35.90 19.11 22.77
CA ASP A 198 36.08 19.26 21.33
C ASP A 198 36.05 17.84 20.74
N PRO A 199 34.85 17.23 20.64
CA PRO A 199 34.68 15.87 20.12
C PRO A 199 34.97 15.84 18.62
N MET A 200 35.70 14.83 18.14
CA MET A 200 35.93 14.66 16.70
C MET A 200 34.88 13.73 16.08
N PRO A 201 34.70 13.74 14.74
CA PRO A 201 33.92 12.73 14.04
C PRO A 201 34.24 11.31 14.50
N GLY A 202 33.23 10.61 15.02
CA GLY A 202 33.34 9.29 15.64
C GLY A 202 33.17 9.30 17.17
N ASP A 203 33.48 10.41 17.84
CA ASP A 203 33.36 10.56 19.30
C ASP A 203 31.91 10.80 19.74
N CYS A 204 31.62 10.53 21.02
CA CYS A 204 30.38 10.97 21.63
C CYS A 204 30.42 12.50 21.81
N ALA A 205 29.48 13.20 21.17
CA ALA A 205 29.34 14.66 21.25
C ALA A 205 28.57 15.09 22.50
N ALA A 206 27.58 14.30 22.91
CA ALA A 206 26.78 14.51 24.11
C ALA A 206 26.15 13.19 24.57
N SER A 207 25.31 13.23 25.61
CA SER A 207 24.49 12.06 25.94
C SER A 207 23.60 11.71 24.73
N ASN A 208 23.57 10.43 24.37
CA ASN A 208 22.84 9.85 23.25
C ASN A 208 23.23 10.37 21.85
N LEU A 209 24.24 11.22 21.70
CA LEU A 209 24.62 11.80 20.40
C LEU A 209 26.07 11.49 20.06
N ARG A 210 26.30 10.85 18.91
CA ARG A 210 27.63 10.58 18.35
C ARG A 210 27.89 11.48 17.14
N LEU A 211 29.02 12.19 17.13
CA LEU A 211 29.41 13.04 16.01
C LEU A 211 29.80 12.20 14.80
N LYS A 212 29.32 12.58 13.62
CA LYS A 212 29.69 11.96 12.34
C LYS A 212 30.40 12.91 11.40
N LEU A 213 29.98 14.16 11.40
CA LEU A 213 30.56 15.21 10.58
C LEU A 213 30.36 16.55 11.27
N GLU A 214 31.31 17.45 11.12
CA GLU A 214 31.17 18.86 11.48
C GLU A 214 31.93 19.71 10.46
N SER A 215 31.49 20.95 10.25
CA SER A 215 32.24 21.89 9.43
C SER A 215 33.53 22.32 10.11
N ASP A 216 34.58 22.44 9.32
CA ASP A 216 35.88 22.94 9.75
C ASP A 216 36.51 23.84 8.65
N GLY A 217 37.76 24.24 8.83
CA GLY A 217 38.46 25.06 7.85
C GLY A 217 38.74 24.37 6.50
N ALA A 218 38.56 23.05 6.41
CA ALA A 218 38.72 22.25 5.20
C ALA A 218 37.38 21.72 4.65
N HIS A 219 36.28 21.86 5.38
CA HIS A 219 34.92 21.49 5.00
C HIS A 219 33.99 22.61 5.51
N PRO A 220 33.88 23.73 4.78
CA PRO A 220 33.01 24.84 5.16
C PRO A 220 31.55 24.42 5.25
N ALA A 221 30.75 25.09 6.09
CA ALA A 221 29.34 24.77 6.23
C ALA A 221 28.49 25.20 5.02
N GLU A 222 28.88 26.28 4.35
CA GLU A 222 28.16 26.86 3.20
C GLU A 222 28.21 25.95 1.98
N CYS A 223 27.05 25.67 1.38
CA CYS A 223 26.97 24.92 0.12
C CYS A 223 27.68 25.65 -1.03
N GLY A 224 28.40 24.92 -1.88
CA GLY A 224 29.17 25.48 -2.99
C GLY A 224 30.52 26.10 -2.60
N ALA A 225 30.88 26.15 -1.31
CA ALA A 225 32.17 26.66 -0.88
C ALA A 225 33.34 25.71 -1.15
N GLN A 226 33.07 24.40 -1.29
CA GLN A 226 34.04 23.37 -1.68
C GLN A 226 33.36 22.22 -2.43
N ALA A 227 34.05 21.60 -3.38
CA ALA A 227 33.54 20.40 -4.06
C ALA A 227 33.69 19.15 -3.18
N GLY A 228 32.70 18.26 -3.20
CA GLY A 228 32.73 16.95 -2.53
C GLY A 228 32.24 16.92 -1.09
N ASP A 229 31.43 17.88 -0.65
CA ASP A 229 30.91 17.93 0.72
C ASP A 229 29.73 16.97 0.93
N LEU A 230 29.84 16.09 1.94
CA LEU A 230 28.80 15.10 2.30
C LEU A 230 27.57 15.71 2.96
N ALA A 231 27.73 16.89 3.56
CA ALA A 231 26.63 17.68 4.08
C ALA A 231 27.01 19.17 4.06
N CYS A 232 26.06 20.03 3.73
CA CYS A 232 26.22 21.48 3.75
C CYS A 232 24.86 22.13 4.03
N ALA A 233 24.86 23.41 4.39
CA ALA A 233 23.67 24.22 4.48
C ALA A 233 23.96 25.65 4.03
N THR A 234 23.01 26.31 3.39
CA THR A 234 23.08 27.70 2.94
C THR A 234 21.82 28.48 3.34
N THR A 235 21.87 29.81 3.18
CA THR A 235 20.75 30.71 3.47
C THR A 235 20.75 31.87 2.47
N ASN A 236 19.59 32.53 2.33
CA ASN A 236 19.45 33.64 1.41
C ASN A 236 20.28 34.87 1.83
N SER A 237 21.16 35.32 0.94
CA SER A 237 22.09 36.44 1.17
C SER A 237 21.49 37.83 0.88
N GLY A 238 20.21 37.88 0.52
CA GLY A 238 19.42 39.07 0.22
C GLY A 238 17.92 38.77 0.27
N ASP A 239 17.09 39.73 -0.13
CA ASP A 239 15.64 39.49 -0.22
C ASP A 239 15.33 38.58 -1.40
N GLU A 240 14.74 37.41 -1.13
CA GLU A 240 14.37 36.41 -2.14
C GLU A 240 12.86 36.17 -2.21
N THR A 241 12.36 35.67 -3.34
CA THR A 241 10.92 35.43 -3.52
C THR A 241 10.50 34.12 -2.85
N SER A 242 9.38 34.14 -2.12
CA SER A 242 8.77 32.92 -1.58
C SER A 242 7.72 32.36 -2.55
N PRO A 243 7.85 31.10 -3.00
CA PRO A 243 6.83 30.45 -3.83
C PRO A 243 5.53 30.18 -3.06
N TRP A 244 5.62 29.97 -1.75
CA TRP A 244 4.50 29.75 -0.84
C TRP A 244 4.12 31.01 -0.06
N SER A 245 3.03 30.91 0.70
CA SER A 245 2.60 31.98 1.59
C SER A 245 3.58 32.14 2.75
N TYR A 246 4.25 33.29 2.80
CA TYR A 246 5.22 33.63 3.85
C TYR A 246 4.98 35.06 4.32
N THR A 247 4.98 35.27 5.64
CA THR A 247 4.80 36.61 6.22
C THR A 247 5.90 36.86 7.27
N PRO A 248 6.95 37.62 6.92
CA PRO A 248 8.01 37.92 7.87
C PRO A 248 7.52 38.91 8.93
N LYS A 249 8.22 38.95 10.07
CA LYS A 249 8.02 39.96 11.10
C LYS A 249 8.18 41.40 10.57
N ALA A 250 9.11 41.60 9.65
CA ALA A 250 9.34 42.87 8.96
C ALA A 250 9.72 42.60 7.50
N GLY A 251 9.12 43.34 6.57
CA GLY A 251 9.33 43.16 5.13
C GLY A 251 8.02 43.07 4.35
N SER A 252 8.12 42.65 3.10
CA SER A 252 6.93 42.39 2.26
C SER A 252 6.47 40.94 2.43
N PRO A 253 5.16 40.65 2.41
CA PRO A 253 4.68 39.28 2.30
C PRO A 253 5.21 38.58 1.05
N ASN A 254 5.38 37.25 1.13
CA ASN A 254 5.93 36.36 0.09
C ASN A 254 7.33 36.75 -0.40
N VAL A 255 8.12 37.35 0.47
CA VAL A 255 9.54 37.63 0.27
C VAL A 255 10.25 37.13 1.51
N PHE A 256 11.29 36.30 1.35
CA PHE A 256 12.22 35.94 2.41
C PHE A 256 13.24 37.08 2.56
N PRO A 257 13.20 37.87 3.65
CA PRO A 257 14.27 38.83 3.92
C PRO A 257 15.60 38.10 4.15
N TYR A 258 16.73 38.80 3.99
CA TYR A 258 18.07 38.32 4.36
C TYR A 258 18.08 37.35 5.55
N GLU A 259 18.68 36.17 5.39
CA GLU A 259 18.80 35.10 6.40
C GLU A 259 17.48 34.61 7.02
N SER A 260 16.43 34.44 6.22
CA SER A 260 15.13 33.91 6.66
C SER A 260 14.80 32.53 6.10
N PHE A 261 15.40 32.15 4.99
CA PHE A 261 15.23 30.88 4.29
C PHE A 261 16.51 30.06 4.44
N TYR A 262 16.39 28.82 4.90
CA TYR A 262 17.50 27.91 5.12
C TYR A 262 17.26 26.63 4.35
N GLU A 263 18.33 26.13 3.76
CA GLU A 263 18.33 24.86 3.04
C GLU A 263 19.67 24.16 3.20
N GLY A 264 19.67 22.87 2.94
CA GLY A 264 20.89 22.07 2.97
C GLY A 264 20.66 20.69 2.39
N GLY A 265 21.76 19.97 2.24
CA GLY A 265 21.77 18.60 1.71
C GLY A 265 22.64 17.71 2.57
N ILE A 266 22.34 16.42 2.59
CA ILE A 266 23.14 15.37 3.22
C ILE A 266 23.13 14.08 2.40
N ASN A 267 24.31 13.52 2.11
CA ASN A 267 24.43 12.20 1.51
C ASN A 267 24.44 11.14 2.63
N ILE A 268 23.27 10.54 2.88
CA ILE A 268 23.05 9.56 3.94
C ILE A 268 23.80 8.27 3.65
N THR A 269 23.78 7.79 2.39
CA THR A 269 24.43 6.52 2.04
C THR A 269 25.92 6.56 2.34
N GLN A 270 26.60 7.63 1.94
CA GLN A 270 28.03 7.78 2.19
C GLN A 270 28.34 8.05 3.65
N LEU A 271 27.55 8.88 4.33
CA LEU A 271 27.79 9.21 5.73
C LEU A 271 27.61 7.99 6.66
N LEU A 272 26.63 7.14 6.38
CA LEU A 272 26.30 5.96 7.18
C LEU A 272 26.98 4.68 6.69
N ASN A 273 27.72 4.73 5.58
CA ASN A 273 28.31 3.59 4.88
C ASN A 273 27.27 2.51 4.49
N GLY A 274 26.08 2.92 4.06
CA GLY A 274 25.02 2.01 3.61
C GLY A 274 23.65 2.64 3.48
N THR A 275 22.74 1.92 2.81
CA THR A 275 21.37 2.33 2.45
C THR A 275 20.30 1.80 3.39
N ASP A 276 20.66 1.10 4.48
CA ASP A 276 19.73 0.35 5.35
C ASP A 276 18.86 1.24 6.27
N THR A 277 18.80 2.56 6.03
CA THR A 277 18.13 3.50 6.93
C THR A 277 16.75 3.87 6.41
N CYS A 278 15.71 3.42 7.11
CA CYS A 278 14.32 3.78 6.84
C CYS A 278 13.86 4.89 7.75
N PHE A 279 13.93 6.13 7.30
CA PHE A 279 13.23 7.20 8.01
C PHE A 279 11.73 7.10 7.76
N SER A 280 10.95 7.35 8.81
CA SER A 280 9.49 7.36 8.81
C SER A 280 8.93 8.77 9.02
N SER A 281 9.68 9.63 9.73
CA SER A 281 9.28 11.00 10.04
C SER A 281 10.47 11.96 10.06
N PHE A 282 10.15 13.24 9.88
CA PHE A 282 11.08 14.38 9.83
C PHE A 282 10.62 15.43 10.85
N MET A 283 11.57 16.13 11.49
CA MET A 283 11.29 17.32 12.29
C MET A 283 12.34 18.39 12.05
N ALA A 284 11.91 19.61 11.74
CA ALA A 284 12.74 20.79 11.92
C ALA A 284 12.48 21.37 13.33
N GLU A 285 13.52 21.80 14.02
CA GLU A 285 13.44 22.41 15.34
C GLU A 285 14.35 23.64 15.45
N THR A 286 14.04 24.53 16.39
CA THR A 286 14.91 25.65 16.77
C THR A 286 15.37 25.55 18.20
N ARG A 287 16.57 26.07 18.47
CA ARG A 287 17.24 25.90 19.76
C ARG A 287 17.89 27.16 20.28
N SER A 288 18.15 27.17 21.59
CA SER A 288 18.66 28.38 22.27
C SER A 288 20.12 28.74 21.95
N SER A 289 20.89 27.83 21.35
CA SER A 289 22.34 27.97 21.08
C SER A 289 22.85 26.81 20.24
N SER A 290 24.04 26.95 19.64
CA SER A 290 24.77 25.86 18.96
C SER A 290 25.13 24.63 19.81
N SER A 291 25.04 24.70 21.15
CA SER A 291 25.35 23.57 22.03
C SER A 291 24.46 22.35 21.77
N PHE A 292 25.04 21.14 21.67
CA PHE A 292 24.27 19.87 21.66
C PHE A 292 23.31 19.68 22.84
N THR A 293 23.46 20.45 23.91
CA THR A 293 22.59 20.38 25.10
C THR A 293 21.69 21.61 25.26
N ALA A 294 21.51 22.38 24.18
CA ALA A 294 20.64 23.55 24.13
C ALA A 294 19.19 23.19 24.45
N SER A 295 18.42 24.19 24.88
CA SER A 295 16.99 24.02 25.07
C SER A 295 16.27 24.22 23.74
N LEU A 296 15.49 23.22 23.33
CA LEU A 296 14.59 23.25 22.19
C LEU A 296 13.51 24.32 22.40
N LYS A 297 13.06 24.89 21.29
CA LYS A 297 12.10 26.00 21.21
C LYS A 297 10.92 25.57 20.38
N ASP A 298 10.97 25.79 19.08
CA ASP A 298 9.88 25.53 18.16
C ASP A 298 10.13 24.27 17.34
N PHE A 299 9.08 23.72 16.73
CA PHE A 299 9.24 22.60 15.81
C PHE A 299 8.14 22.49 14.77
N VAL A 300 8.53 21.95 13.61
CA VAL A 300 7.63 21.53 12.55
C VAL A 300 7.88 20.05 12.27
N LEU A 301 6.82 19.25 12.33
CA LEU A 301 6.89 17.79 12.19
C LEU A 301 6.20 17.34 10.90
N GLY A 302 6.85 16.45 10.16
CA GLY A 302 6.36 15.91 8.90
C GLY A 302 6.49 14.39 8.83
N LYS A 303 5.61 13.77 8.04
CA LYS A 303 5.80 12.38 7.63
C LYS A 303 6.85 12.32 6.52
N PHE A 304 7.81 11.43 6.64
CA PHE A 304 8.91 11.29 5.68
C PHE A 304 9.31 9.83 5.57
N SER A 305 8.51 9.04 4.84
CA SER A 305 8.61 7.58 4.79
C SER A 305 9.50 7.13 3.63
N LEU A 306 10.80 6.98 3.88
CA LEU A 306 11.77 6.53 2.88
C LEU A 306 11.64 5.06 2.48
N CYS A 307 10.93 4.29 3.31
CA CYS A 307 10.62 2.90 3.03
C CYS A 307 9.11 2.76 2.86
N GLY A 308 8.71 2.52 1.62
CA GLY A 308 7.33 2.51 1.20
C GLY A 308 7.02 1.28 0.37
N MET A 309 5.86 0.68 0.63
CA MET A 309 5.31 -0.36 -0.21
C MET A 309 3.82 -0.07 -0.33
N GLU A 310 3.29 -0.13 -1.54
CA GLU A 310 1.86 -0.09 -1.81
C GLU A 310 1.43 -1.42 -2.42
N MET A 311 0.17 -1.78 -2.19
CA MET A 311 -0.43 -2.95 -2.78
C MET A 311 -1.85 -2.60 -3.24
N VAL A 312 -2.19 -3.00 -4.46
CA VAL A 312 -3.52 -2.87 -5.03
C VAL A 312 -4.02 -4.26 -5.43
N LYS A 313 -5.18 -4.63 -4.89
CA LYS A 313 -5.89 -5.85 -5.22
C LYS A 313 -7.02 -5.54 -6.19
N THR A 314 -7.19 -6.38 -7.22
CA THR A 314 -8.38 -6.32 -8.07
C THR A 314 -8.94 -7.71 -8.35
N CYS A 315 -10.26 -7.81 -8.42
CA CYS A 315 -11.00 -9.01 -8.81
C CYS A 315 -11.96 -8.70 -9.96
N PRO A 316 -11.44 -8.47 -11.19
CA PRO A 316 -12.23 -7.82 -12.25
C PRO A 316 -13.24 -8.73 -12.95
N THR A 317 -13.05 -10.05 -12.92
CA THR A 317 -13.81 -10.99 -13.76
C THR A 317 -14.33 -12.17 -12.96
N GLY A 318 -15.54 -12.63 -13.31
CA GLY A 318 -16.12 -13.87 -12.83
C GLY A 318 -16.76 -14.64 -13.97
N ALA A 319 -16.59 -15.97 -13.98
CA ALA A 319 -17.19 -16.86 -14.95
C ALA A 319 -17.79 -18.10 -14.28
N LEU A 320 -18.86 -18.66 -14.84
CA LEU A 320 -19.39 -19.92 -14.34
C LEU A 320 -18.39 -21.06 -14.53
N SER A 321 -18.27 -21.89 -13.51
CA SER A 321 -17.62 -23.20 -13.63
C SER A 321 -18.32 -24.07 -14.68
N PRO A 322 -17.60 -25.03 -15.30
CA PRO A 322 -18.22 -25.98 -16.23
C PRO A 322 -19.35 -26.82 -15.62
N SER A 323 -19.35 -27.01 -14.29
CA SER A 323 -20.42 -27.69 -13.55
C SER A 323 -21.63 -26.79 -13.27
N GLY A 324 -21.52 -25.48 -13.49
CA GLY A 324 -22.61 -24.51 -13.33
C GLY A 324 -23.05 -24.30 -11.88
N ASP A 325 -22.24 -24.67 -10.89
CA ASP A 325 -22.57 -24.60 -9.46
C ASP A 325 -21.56 -23.84 -8.60
N SER A 326 -20.57 -23.22 -9.25
CA SER A 326 -19.59 -22.32 -8.65
C SER A 326 -19.14 -21.28 -9.66
N ILE A 327 -18.47 -20.23 -9.17
CA ILE A 327 -17.91 -19.14 -9.98
C ILE A 327 -16.39 -19.21 -9.89
N ILE A 328 -15.72 -19.07 -11.02
CA ILE A 328 -14.27 -18.91 -11.14
C ILE A 328 -14.00 -17.42 -11.26
N TYR A 329 -13.24 -16.88 -10.32
CA TYR A 329 -12.83 -15.47 -10.29
C TYR A 329 -11.35 -15.37 -10.63
N ASP A 330 -10.99 -14.49 -11.56
CA ASP A 330 -9.60 -14.13 -11.80
C ASP A 330 -9.28 -12.88 -10.98
N TYR A 331 -8.02 -12.76 -10.57
CA TYR A 331 -7.55 -11.62 -9.80
C TYR A 331 -6.18 -11.13 -10.27
N GLU A 332 -5.89 -9.89 -9.90
CA GLU A 332 -4.57 -9.27 -10.05
C GLU A 332 -4.17 -8.61 -8.72
N ILE A 333 -2.90 -8.75 -8.35
CA ILE A 333 -2.27 -8.06 -7.23
C ILE A 333 -1.08 -7.28 -7.78
N LYS A 334 -1.05 -5.97 -7.55
CA LYS A 334 0.08 -5.11 -7.88
C LYS A 334 0.77 -4.67 -6.60
N VAL A 335 2.08 -4.90 -6.51
CA VAL A 335 2.91 -4.41 -5.41
C VAL A 335 3.89 -3.41 -5.98
N THR A 336 3.88 -2.19 -5.43
CA THR A 336 4.77 -1.10 -5.85
C THR A 336 5.70 -0.74 -4.70
N ASN A 337 6.99 -0.64 -4.98
CA ASN A 337 7.94 -0.05 -4.04
C ASN A 337 7.87 1.47 -4.16
N THR A 338 7.35 2.13 -3.12
CA THR A 338 7.21 3.59 -3.05
C THR A 338 8.29 4.24 -2.19
N GLY A 339 9.27 3.47 -1.71
CA GLY A 339 10.44 4.00 -1.02
C GLY A 339 11.57 4.40 -1.96
N PHE A 340 12.66 4.92 -1.38
CA PHE A 340 13.86 5.33 -2.10
C PHE A 340 14.74 4.14 -2.51
N GLY A 341 14.77 3.09 -1.68
CA GLY A 341 15.69 1.96 -1.83
C GLY A 341 15.00 0.71 -2.37
N SER A 342 15.78 -0.26 -2.87
CA SER A 342 15.23 -1.56 -3.26
C SER A 342 14.64 -2.28 -2.05
N LEU A 343 13.44 -2.84 -2.22
CA LEU A 343 12.88 -3.82 -1.30
C LEU A 343 13.40 -5.21 -1.64
N TYR A 344 13.45 -6.09 -0.65
CA TYR A 344 13.94 -7.47 -0.77
C TYR A 344 12.98 -8.46 -0.14
N ASP A 345 13.06 -9.72 -0.58
CA ASP A 345 12.26 -10.83 -0.07
C ASP A 345 10.75 -10.51 -0.04
N ILE A 346 10.23 -9.98 -1.14
CA ILE A 346 8.82 -9.63 -1.26
C ILE A 346 8.01 -10.93 -1.31
N ASN A 347 7.19 -11.15 -0.28
CA ASN A 347 6.28 -12.30 -0.20
C ASN A 347 4.83 -11.81 -0.25
N VAL A 348 4.09 -12.29 -1.25
CA VAL A 348 2.68 -11.94 -1.48
C VAL A 348 1.82 -13.18 -1.28
N GLU A 349 0.76 -13.06 -0.50
CA GLU A 349 -0.21 -14.12 -0.25
C GLU A 349 -1.61 -13.62 -0.61
N ASP A 350 -2.26 -14.30 -1.56
CA ASP A 350 -3.70 -14.17 -1.74
C ASP A 350 -4.39 -15.09 -0.72
N VAL A 351 -4.98 -14.49 0.31
CA VAL A 351 -5.55 -15.23 1.45
C VAL A 351 -6.82 -15.97 1.04
N THR A 352 -7.63 -15.37 0.15
CA THR A 352 -8.89 -15.97 -0.30
C THR A 352 -8.64 -17.12 -1.28
N ALA A 353 -7.67 -16.99 -2.18
CA ALA A 353 -7.28 -18.02 -3.15
C ALA A 353 -6.34 -19.08 -2.56
N GLY A 354 -5.55 -18.73 -1.54
CA GLY A 354 -4.52 -19.59 -0.96
C GLY A 354 -3.23 -19.67 -1.80
N ASP A 355 -2.99 -18.66 -2.64
CA ASP A 355 -1.80 -18.58 -3.50
C ASP A 355 -0.69 -17.77 -2.82
N THR A 356 0.57 -18.13 -3.11
CA THR A 356 1.75 -17.41 -2.60
C THR A 356 2.74 -17.14 -3.72
N PHE A 357 3.31 -15.93 -3.73
CA PHE A 357 4.29 -15.47 -4.68
C PHE A 357 5.52 -14.90 -3.95
N TYR A 358 6.68 -15.00 -4.58
CA TYR A 358 7.94 -14.50 -4.05
C TYR A 358 8.73 -13.74 -5.13
N THR A 359 9.16 -12.52 -4.80
CA THR A 359 10.06 -11.71 -5.61
C THR A 359 11.31 -11.37 -4.78
N PRO A 360 12.53 -11.69 -5.24
CA PRO A 360 13.75 -11.53 -4.45
C PRO A 360 14.10 -10.07 -4.16
N SER A 361 13.83 -9.18 -5.11
CA SER A 361 14.08 -7.74 -4.98
C SER A 361 13.15 -6.93 -5.88
N LEU A 362 12.74 -5.76 -5.41
CA LEU A 362 11.94 -4.79 -6.14
C LEU A 362 12.62 -3.42 -6.06
N ALA A 363 13.12 -2.90 -7.17
CA ALA A 363 13.77 -1.60 -7.23
C ALA A 363 12.81 -0.46 -6.82
N ALA A 364 13.36 0.69 -6.42
CA ALA A 364 12.57 1.88 -6.10
C ALA A 364 11.69 2.30 -7.29
N GLY A 365 10.44 2.68 -7.02
CA GLY A 365 9.45 3.04 -8.03
C GLY A 365 8.94 1.89 -8.91
N ALA A 366 9.51 0.69 -8.81
CA ALA A 366 9.09 -0.46 -9.61
C ALA A 366 7.82 -1.10 -9.06
N THR A 367 7.03 -1.66 -9.98
CA THR A 367 5.80 -2.42 -9.66
C THR A 367 5.92 -3.84 -10.20
N GLU A 368 5.60 -4.82 -9.35
CA GLU A 368 5.43 -6.22 -9.74
C GLU A 368 3.96 -6.62 -9.71
N THR A 369 3.55 -7.44 -10.67
CA THR A 369 2.15 -7.84 -10.86
C THR A 369 2.02 -9.36 -10.75
N TYR A 370 1.14 -9.81 -9.87
CA TYR A 370 0.81 -11.22 -9.66
C TYR A 370 -0.63 -11.46 -10.09
N THR A 371 -0.88 -12.61 -10.71
CA THR A 371 -2.22 -12.98 -11.20
C THR A 371 -2.52 -14.43 -10.84
N GLY A 372 -3.79 -14.72 -10.67
CA GLY A 372 -4.27 -16.06 -10.39
C GLY A 372 -5.78 -16.14 -10.50
N SER A 373 -6.33 -17.30 -10.14
CA SER A 373 -7.77 -17.50 -10.11
C SER A 373 -8.17 -18.51 -9.04
N PHE A 374 -9.39 -18.37 -8.53
CA PHE A 374 -9.93 -19.24 -7.51
C PHE A 374 -11.41 -19.55 -7.76
N VAL A 375 -11.86 -20.66 -7.17
CA VAL A 375 -13.26 -21.11 -7.26
C VAL A 375 -13.99 -20.69 -6.00
N SER A 376 -15.13 -20.01 -6.15
CA SER A 376 -15.99 -19.60 -5.05
C SER A 376 -17.41 -20.16 -5.19
N LEU A 377 -17.99 -20.57 -4.07
CA LEU A 377 -19.42 -20.88 -3.93
C LEU A 377 -20.24 -19.65 -3.52
N ILE A 378 -19.57 -18.54 -3.21
CA ILE A 378 -20.17 -17.27 -2.81
C ILE A 378 -20.15 -16.34 -4.02
N ASN A 379 -21.34 -15.88 -4.40
CA ASN A 379 -21.54 -14.96 -5.50
C ASN A 379 -21.24 -13.52 -5.05
N GLY A 380 -20.24 -12.89 -5.66
CA GLY A 380 -19.73 -11.58 -5.24
C GLY A 380 -18.91 -11.65 -3.95
N VAL A 381 -17.97 -12.60 -3.89
CA VAL A 381 -17.07 -12.78 -2.74
C VAL A 381 -16.02 -11.66 -2.69
N GLU A 382 -15.64 -11.24 -1.49
CA GLU A 382 -14.48 -10.35 -1.29
C GLU A 382 -13.17 -11.17 -1.40
N ASN A 383 -12.24 -10.72 -2.24
CA ASN A 383 -10.91 -11.31 -2.37
C ASN A 383 -9.88 -10.46 -1.62
N VAL A 384 -9.11 -11.07 -0.72
CA VAL A 384 -8.16 -10.39 0.18
C VAL A 384 -6.75 -10.90 -0.06
N ALA A 385 -5.78 -9.98 -0.15
CA ALA A 385 -4.36 -10.32 -0.24
C ALA A 385 -3.52 -9.58 0.80
N THR A 386 -2.31 -10.08 1.05
CA THR A 386 -1.28 -9.44 1.88
C THR A 386 0.08 -9.49 1.18
N ALA A 387 0.93 -8.50 1.43
CA ALA A 387 2.31 -8.45 0.98
C ALA A 387 3.24 -8.06 2.14
N THR A 388 4.44 -8.62 2.14
CA THR A 388 5.51 -8.27 3.09
C THR A 388 6.83 -8.07 2.35
N ALA A 389 7.70 -7.22 2.89
CA ALA A 389 9.03 -6.98 2.32
C ALA A 389 10.05 -6.61 3.41
N ALA A 390 11.32 -6.93 3.13
CA ALA A 390 12.49 -6.55 3.92
C ALA A 390 13.33 -5.49 3.18
N LEU A 391 14.31 -4.90 3.87
CA LEU A 391 15.25 -3.92 3.29
C LEU A 391 16.55 -4.53 2.78
N LYS A 392 16.77 -5.81 3.06
CA LYS A 392 17.96 -6.55 2.63
C LYS A 392 17.60 -8.01 2.46
N THR A 393 18.36 -8.69 1.63
CA THR A 393 18.22 -10.13 1.43
C THR A 393 18.43 -10.91 2.73
N GLY A 394 17.49 -11.79 3.06
CA GLY A 394 17.46 -12.59 4.27
C GLY A 394 17.13 -11.78 5.54
N GLY A 395 16.67 -10.53 5.40
CA GLY A 395 16.24 -9.69 6.51
C GLY A 395 14.85 -10.08 7.05
N ASP A 396 14.53 -9.62 8.27
CA ASP A 396 13.16 -9.71 8.76
C ASP A 396 12.25 -8.76 7.95
N PRO A 397 11.01 -9.16 7.63
CA PRO A 397 10.08 -8.27 6.95
C PRO A 397 9.70 -7.11 7.87
N ILE A 398 9.92 -5.89 7.39
CA ILE A 398 9.58 -4.66 8.13
C ILE A 398 8.42 -3.89 7.51
N LEU A 399 8.09 -4.17 6.24
CA LEU A 399 6.93 -3.61 5.56
C LEU A 399 5.85 -4.68 5.43
N SER A 400 4.61 -4.29 5.67
CA SER A 400 3.44 -5.14 5.48
C SER A 400 2.27 -4.32 4.94
N LYS A 401 1.57 -4.85 3.93
CA LYS A 401 0.36 -4.28 3.36
C LYS A 401 -0.71 -5.34 3.17
N SER A 402 -1.97 -4.94 3.25
CA SER A 402 -3.14 -5.75 2.96
C SER A 402 -4.10 -4.92 2.11
N ASP A 403 -4.76 -5.56 1.15
CA ASP A 403 -5.77 -4.93 0.32
C ASP A 403 -6.83 -5.96 -0.11
N SER A 404 -8.03 -5.51 -0.41
CA SER A 404 -9.15 -6.36 -0.83
C SER A 404 -9.97 -5.73 -1.95
N ASP A 405 -10.63 -6.58 -2.73
CA ASP A 405 -11.59 -6.15 -3.75
C ASP A 405 -12.80 -7.10 -3.82
N ASP A 406 -13.98 -6.53 -4.04
CA ASP A 406 -15.22 -7.28 -4.21
C ASP A 406 -15.31 -7.82 -5.63
N CYS A 407 -15.33 -9.14 -5.78
CA CYS A 407 -15.49 -9.76 -7.09
C CYS A 407 -16.90 -9.49 -7.66
N PRO A 408 -17.07 -9.39 -8.99
CA PRO A 408 -18.35 -9.07 -9.60
C PRO A 408 -19.40 -10.18 -9.36
N PRO A 409 -20.62 -9.84 -8.91
CA PRO A 409 -21.68 -10.82 -8.80
C PRO A 409 -22.19 -11.22 -10.19
N LEU A 410 -22.51 -12.50 -10.36
CA LEU A 410 -23.12 -13.05 -11.57
C LEU A 410 -24.61 -13.32 -11.35
N ASN A 411 -25.44 -13.05 -12.36
CA ASN A 411 -26.87 -13.41 -12.36
C ASN A 411 -27.21 -14.26 -13.60
N PRO A 412 -26.66 -15.49 -13.70
CA PRO A 412 -26.88 -16.31 -14.87
C PRO A 412 -28.32 -16.84 -14.90
N PRO A 413 -29.03 -16.74 -16.04
CA PRO A 413 -30.41 -17.16 -16.13
C PRO A 413 -30.54 -18.68 -16.02
N GLY A 414 -31.54 -19.14 -15.27
CA GLY A 414 -31.96 -20.53 -15.24
C GLY A 414 -33.11 -20.80 -16.20
N SER A 415 -33.19 -22.01 -16.74
CA SER A 415 -34.28 -22.44 -17.61
C SER A 415 -34.53 -23.94 -17.49
N LEU A 416 -35.80 -24.31 -17.31
CA LEU A 416 -36.27 -25.69 -17.35
C LEU A 416 -37.28 -25.86 -18.49
N SER A 417 -37.27 -27.02 -19.13
CA SER A 417 -38.37 -27.48 -19.99
C SER A 417 -38.85 -28.86 -19.56
N ILE A 418 -40.11 -29.16 -19.88
CA ILE A 418 -40.72 -30.44 -19.57
C ILE A 418 -41.61 -30.91 -20.70
N THR A 419 -41.59 -32.22 -20.95
CA THR A 419 -42.52 -32.89 -21.85
C THR A 419 -43.41 -33.84 -21.05
N LYS A 420 -44.61 -34.13 -21.57
CA LYS A 420 -45.53 -35.10 -20.99
C LYS A 420 -46.29 -35.84 -22.08
N ASN A 421 -46.36 -37.16 -21.93
CA ASN A 421 -47.19 -38.06 -22.71
C ASN A 421 -47.91 -39.02 -21.76
N CYS A 422 -49.06 -39.52 -22.17
CA CYS A 422 -49.82 -40.48 -21.37
C CYS A 422 -50.56 -41.49 -22.23
N THR A 423 -50.90 -42.64 -21.64
CA THR A 423 -51.63 -43.72 -22.29
C THR A 423 -52.55 -44.41 -21.28
N THR A 424 -53.80 -44.59 -21.68
CA THR A 424 -54.83 -45.25 -20.86
C THR A 424 -55.01 -46.69 -21.33
N TYR A 425 -55.02 -47.65 -20.40
CA TYR A 425 -55.25 -49.06 -20.72
C TYR A 425 -56.19 -49.72 -19.71
N VAL A 426 -56.76 -50.85 -20.13
CA VAL A 426 -57.59 -51.70 -19.30
C VAL A 426 -56.71 -52.74 -18.62
N GLU A 427 -56.79 -52.84 -17.30
CA GLU A 427 -56.05 -53.83 -16.51
C GLU A 427 -57.03 -54.74 -15.75
N GLN A 428 -56.73 -56.04 -15.70
CA GLN A 428 -57.50 -56.99 -14.90
C GLN A 428 -56.90 -57.08 -13.49
N ASN A 429 -57.72 -56.84 -12.46
CA ASN A 429 -57.30 -56.99 -11.08
C ASN A 429 -57.23 -58.47 -10.66
N GLY A 430 -56.62 -58.74 -9.49
CA GLY A 430 -56.46 -60.11 -8.95
C GLY A 430 -57.76 -60.86 -8.64
N SER A 431 -58.92 -60.19 -8.69
CA SER A 431 -60.25 -60.80 -8.53
C SER A 431 -60.95 -61.11 -9.86
N GLY A 432 -60.29 -60.83 -10.99
CA GLY A 432 -60.82 -61.06 -12.34
C GLY A 432 -61.66 -59.91 -12.91
N ALA A 433 -61.82 -58.80 -12.17
CA ALA A 433 -62.53 -57.61 -12.63
C ALA A 433 -61.59 -56.66 -13.40
N TYR A 434 -62.12 -55.97 -14.40
CA TYR A 434 -61.36 -55.02 -15.22
C TYR A 434 -61.49 -53.59 -14.67
N GLY A 435 -60.39 -52.84 -14.66
CA GLY A 435 -60.31 -51.43 -14.30
C GLY A 435 -59.47 -50.65 -15.30
N LEU A 436 -59.41 -49.33 -15.14
CA LEU A 436 -58.56 -48.44 -15.95
C LEU A 436 -57.27 -48.14 -15.20
N ARG A 437 -56.20 -47.95 -15.96
CA ARG A 437 -54.93 -47.40 -15.47
C ARG A 437 -54.38 -46.44 -16.51
N VAL A 438 -53.89 -45.29 -16.03
CA VAL A 438 -53.26 -44.27 -16.86
C VAL A 438 -51.78 -44.29 -16.54
N LYS A 439 -50.94 -44.57 -17.54
CA LYS A 439 -49.49 -44.39 -17.46
C LYS A 439 -49.15 -43.03 -18.03
N PHE A 440 -48.29 -42.29 -17.33
CA PHE A 440 -47.70 -41.07 -17.86
C PHE A 440 -46.18 -41.16 -17.84
N ALA A 441 -45.56 -40.47 -18.79
CA ALA A 441 -44.11 -40.37 -18.89
C ALA A 441 -43.72 -39.07 -19.57
N GLY A 442 -42.51 -38.63 -19.32
CA GLY A 442 -41.96 -37.45 -19.95
C GLY A 442 -40.49 -37.27 -19.61
N GLU A 443 -39.98 -36.11 -19.95
CA GLU A 443 -38.60 -35.72 -19.70
C GLU A 443 -38.58 -34.28 -19.20
N VAL A 444 -37.80 -34.01 -18.15
CA VAL A 444 -37.49 -32.66 -17.69
C VAL A 444 -36.03 -32.35 -18.03
N CYS A 445 -35.79 -31.20 -18.63
CA CYS A 445 -34.48 -30.75 -19.06
C CYS A 445 -34.10 -29.44 -18.38
N ASN A 446 -32.82 -29.29 -18.06
CA ASN A 446 -32.23 -28.01 -17.75
C ASN A 446 -31.64 -27.42 -19.04
N ASP A 447 -32.24 -26.37 -19.57
CA ASP A 447 -31.83 -25.75 -20.83
C ASP A 447 -30.81 -24.62 -20.63
N SER A 448 -30.27 -24.47 -19.42
CA SER A 448 -29.36 -23.40 -19.04
C SER A 448 -27.95 -23.88 -18.73
N ALA A 449 -27.01 -22.93 -18.69
CA ALA A 449 -25.62 -23.16 -18.29
C ALA A 449 -25.44 -23.34 -16.77
N VAL A 450 -26.50 -23.16 -15.98
CA VAL A 450 -26.46 -23.20 -14.51
C VAL A 450 -27.04 -24.51 -14.03
N LYS A 451 -26.44 -25.11 -13.00
CA LYS A 451 -26.99 -26.31 -12.37
C LYS A 451 -28.32 -26.00 -11.68
N MET A 452 -29.29 -26.90 -11.81
CA MET A 452 -30.55 -26.86 -11.10
C MET A 452 -30.55 -27.85 -9.95
N ASN A 453 -30.78 -27.36 -8.73
CA ASN A 453 -30.87 -28.15 -7.52
C ASN A 453 -32.34 -28.38 -7.13
N GLY A 454 -32.62 -29.54 -6.52
CA GLY A 454 -33.94 -29.84 -5.97
C GLY A 454 -35.06 -29.86 -7.02
N VAL A 455 -34.74 -30.24 -8.26
CA VAL A 455 -35.72 -30.35 -9.34
C VAL A 455 -36.79 -31.36 -8.93
N ALA A 456 -38.04 -30.93 -9.01
CA ALA A 456 -39.21 -31.76 -8.79
C ALA A 456 -40.27 -31.40 -9.84
N ILE A 457 -41.11 -32.39 -10.15
CA ILE A 457 -42.28 -32.17 -10.99
C ILE A 457 -43.53 -32.29 -10.13
N THR A 458 -44.50 -31.42 -10.40
CA THR A 458 -45.86 -31.52 -9.87
C THR A 458 -46.73 -31.99 -11.02
N GLU A 459 -47.15 -33.25 -10.93
CA GLU A 459 -48.17 -33.84 -11.78
C GLU A 459 -49.54 -33.54 -11.15
N THR A 460 -50.50 -33.04 -11.93
CA THR A 460 -51.90 -32.92 -11.51
C THR A 460 -52.82 -33.76 -12.39
N HIS A 461 -53.54 -34.71 -11.76
CA HIS A 461 -54.55 -35.55 -12.40
C HIS A 461 -55.79 -35.68 -11.52
N ASP A 462 -56.99 -35.70 -12.12
CA ASP A 462 -58.29 -35.79 -11.40
C ASP A 462 -58.44 -34.79 -10.21
N GLY A 463 -57.75 -33.63 -10.28
CA GLY A 463 -57.74 -32.62 -9.21
C GLY A 463 -56.85 -32.96 -8.00
N THR A 464 -55.95 -33.94 -8.13
CA THR A 464 -54.95 -34.34 -7.13
C THR A 464 -53.55 -34.07 -7.65
N ASP A 465 -52.68 -33.53 -6.79
CA ASP A 465 -51.28 -33.29 -7.11
C ASP A 465 -50.39 -34.43 -6.60
N GLN A 466 -49.49 -34.90 -7.45
CA GLN A 466 -48.42 -35.83 -7.13
C GLN A 466 -47.06 -35.15 -7.40
N VAL A 467 -46.27 -34.98 -6.34
CA VAL A 467 -44.90 -34.45 -6.46
C VAL A 467 -43.91 -35.60 -6.65
N ILE A 468 -43.13 -35.54 -7.72
CA ILE A 468 -42.07 -36.52 -8.02
C ILE A 468 -40.73 -35.79 -7.99
N SER A 469 -39.82 -36.26 -7.13
CA SER A 469 -38.47 -35.69 -7.01
C SER A 469 -37.57 -36.22 -8.13
N ILE A 470 -36.92 -35.31 -8.85
CA ILE A 470 -35.96 -35.60 -9.91
C ILE A 470 -34.52 -35.48 -9.41
N GLY A 471 -34.26 -34.57 -8.48
CA GLY A 471 -32.95 -34.37 -7.85
C GLY A 471 -32.21 -33.17 -8.43
N THR A 472 -31.04 -33.36 -9.00
CA THR A 472 -30.23 -32.27 -9.57
C THR A 472 -30.05 -32.46 -11.07
N LEU A 473 -30.19 -31.40 -11.85
CA LEU A 473 -29.87 -31.39 -13.27
C LEU A 473 -28.62 -30.57 -13.52
N ALA A 474 -27.58 -31.21 -14.06
CA ALA A 474 -26.41 -30.51 -14.58
C ALA A 474 -26.81 -29.57 -15.73
N PRO A 475 -25.96 -28.59 -16.10
CA PRO A 475 -26.18 -27.78 -17.29
C PRO A 475 -26.50 -28.64 -18.52
N TYR A 476 -27.56 -28.29 -19.25
CA TYR A 476 -27.98 -28.99 -20.48
C TYR A 476 -28.34 -30.48 -20.33
N ALA A 477 -28.59 -30.95 -19.10
CA ALA A 477 -28.96 -32.34 -18.83
C ALA A 477 -30.49 -32.53 -18.75
N CYS A 478 -30.94 -33.69 -19.20
CA CYS A 478 -32.33 -34.13 -19.12
C CYS A 478 -32.47 -35.40 -18.29
N MET A 479 -33.60 -35.54 -17.60
CA MET A 479 -33.95 -36.75 -16.84
C MET A 479 -35.37 -37.20 -17.19
N PRO A 480 -35.56 -38.49 -17.54
CA PRO A 480 -36.89 -39.03 -17.77
C PRO A 480 -37.64 -39.26 -16.45
N TYR A 481 -38.96 -39.15 -16.49
CA TYR A 481 -39.85 -39.56 -15.41
C TYR A 481 -40.99 -40.40 -15.96
N SER A 482 -41.51 -41.32 -15.14
CA SER A 482 -42.76 -42.03 -15.44
C SER A 482 -43.38 -42.57 -14.16
N ASP A 483 -44.71 -42.63 -14.15
CA ASP A 483 -45.50 -43.27 -13.10
C ASP A 483 -46.87 -43.69 -13.68
N ASP A 484 -47.71 -44.28 -12.85
CA ASP A 484 -49.07 -44.62 -13.21
C ASP A 484 -50.07 -44.43 -12.06
N TYR A 485 -51.33 -44.18 -12.42
CA TYR A 485 -52.41 -44.03 -11.47
C TYR A 485 -53.68 -44.75 -11.91
N VAL A 486 -54.54 -45.05 -10.93
CA VAL A 486 -55.89 -45.54 -11.16
C VAL A 486 -56.82 -44.31 -11.18
N PRO A 487 -57.45 -43.97 -12.32
CA PRO A 487 -58.28 -42.78 -12.41
C PRO A 487 -59.52 -42.89 -11.53
N VAL A 488 -59.93 -41.76 -10.95
CA VAL A 488 -61.11 -41.71 -10.09
C VAL A 488 -62.36 -41.69 -10.97
N PRO A 489 -63.33 -42.62 -10.79
CA PRO A 489 -64.61 -42.57 -11.48
C PRO A 489 -65.29 -41.22 -11.22
N GLY A 490 -65.66 -40.50 -12.28
CA GLY A 490 -66.35 -39.23 -12.09
C GLY A 490 -67.83 -39.43 -11.76
N THR A 491 -68.50 -38.32 -11.48
CA THR A 491 -69.96 -38.28 -11.24
C THR A 491 -70.80 -38.40 -12.52
N ASP A 492 -70.13 -38.48 -13.66
CA ASP A 492 -70.64 -38.55 -15.03
C ASP A 492 -71.14 -39.95 -15.45
N VAL A 493 -70.88 -40.98 -14.65
CA VAL A 493 -71.34 -42.36 -14.89
C VAL A 493 -72.14 -42.90 -13.72
N ALA A 494 -73.44 -43.13 -13.96
CA ALA A 494 -74.34 -43.76 -13.01
C ALA A 494 -73.82 -45.17 -12.70
N GLY A 495 -73.56 -45.47 -11.43
CA GLY A 495 -72.89 -46.69 -10.95
C GLY A 495 -73.24 -47.95 -11.74
N GLY A 496 -72.33 -48.36 -12.62
CA GLY A 496 -72.48 -49.46 -13.57
C GLY A 496 -71.32 -49.49 -14.58
N PRO A 497 -71.19 -50.58 -15.37
CA PRO A 497 -70.18 -50.69 -16.41
C PRO A 497 -70.37 -49.63 -17.51
N VAL A 498 -69.28 -48.99 -17.92
CA VAL A 498 -69.23 -47.94 -18.94
C VAL A 498 -68.72 -48.54 -20.25
N LEU A 499 -69.35 -48.22 -21.38
CA LEU A 499 -68.85 -48.65 -22.69
C LEU A 499 -67.55 -47.89 -22.99
N ALA A 500 -66.59 -48.55 -23.66
CA ALA A 500 -65.27 -47.97 -23.89
C ALA A 500 -65.28 -46.62 -24.65
N HIS A 501 -66.27 -46.40 -25.53
CA HIS A 501 -66.44 -45.12 -26.25
C HIS A 501 -67.05 -44.00 -25.40
N ASP A 502 -67.66 -44.34 -24.27
CA ASP A 502 -68.26 -43.39 -23.33
C ASP A 502 -67.29 -43.02 -22.19
N VAL A 503 -66.07 -43.61 -22.18
CA VAL A 503 -65.02 -43.27 -21.23
C VAL A 503 -64.44 -41.90 -21.60
N ARG A 504 -64.48 -40.96 -20.65
CA ARG A 504 -63.90 -39.61 -20.84
C ARG A 504 -62.40 -39.68 -21.16
N THR A 505 -61.90 -38.68 -21.88
CA THR A 505 -60.46 -38.45 -22.01
C THR A 505 -59.91 -37.89 -20.70
N PHE A 506 -58.87 -38.53 -20.15
CA PHE A 506 -58.15 -38.00 -19.00
C PHE A 506 -57.22 -36.88 -19.45
N LYS A 507 -57.16 -35.80 -18.67
CA LYS A 507 -56.31 -34.64 -18.93
C LYS A 507 -55.40 -34.49 -17.73
N ASP A 508 -54.13 -34.67 -17.98
CA ASP A 508 -53.09 -34.65 -16.98
C ASP A 508 -52.18 -33.46 -17.26
N THR A 509 -51.77 -32.70 -16.24
CA THR A 509 -50.85 -31.56 -16.41
C THR A 509 -49.60 -31.74 -15.59
N VAL A 510 -48.46 -31.28 -16.10
CA VAL A 510 -47.20 -31.28 -15.34
C VAL A 510 -46.51 -29.93 -15.40
N ILE A 511 -45.91 -29.54 -14.29
CA ILE A 511 -44.98 -28.41 -14.20
C ILE A 511 -43.70 -28.91 -13.49
N ALA A 512 -42.53 -28.41 -13.88
CA ALA A 512 -41.30 -28.65 -13.14
C ALA A 512 -40.83 -27.37 -12.46
N GLU A 513 -40.27 -27.52 -11.27
CA GLU A 513 -39.63 -26.44 -10.51
C GLU A 513 -38.25 -26.92 -10.03
N GLY A 514 -37.30 -26.00 -9.94
CA GLY A 514 -35.97 -26.23 -9.38
C GLY A 514 -35.36 -24.93 -8.87
N VAL A 515 -34.16 -25.01 -8.29
CA VAL A 515 -33.45 -23.86 -7.74
C VAL A 515 -32.13 -23.65 -8.47
N ASN A 516 -31.91 -22.44 -8.98
CA ASN A 516 -30.66 -22.02 -9.59
C ASN A 516 -29.53 -22.12 -8.55
N ALA A 517 -28.49 -22.92 -8.84
CA ALA A 517 -27.40 -23.20 -7.89
C ALA A 517 -26.55 -21.96 -7.52
N ILE A 518 -26.60 -20.89 -8.32
CA ILE A 518 -25.77 -19.69 -8.15
C ILE A 518 -26.56 -18.56 -7.49
N THR A 519 -27.78 -18.30 -7.97
CA THR A 519 -28.60 -17.17 -7.51
C THR A 519 -29.56 -17.55 -6.39
N GLY A 520 -29.80 -18.86 -6.18
CA GLY A 520 -30.80 -19.37 -5.25
C GLY A 520 -32.24 -19.10 -5.68
N GLN A 521 -32.47 -18.56 -6.89
CA GLN A 521 -33.80 -18.28 -7.41
C GLN A 521 -34.51 -19.57 -7.85
N THR A 522 -35.81 -19.65 -7.56
CA THR A 522 -36.68 -20.69 -8.12
C THR A 522 -36.84 -20.47 -9.63
N VAL A 523 -36.75 -21.56 -10.38
CA VAL A 523 -36.94 -21.64 -11.83
C VAL A 523 -38.04 -22.67 -12.08
N ASP A 524 -39.06 -22.29 -12.83
CA ASP A 524 -40.13 -23.19 -13.24
C ASP A 524 -40.23 -23.31 -14.77
N THR A 525 -41.00 -24.28 -15.25
CA THR A 525 -41.25 -24.47 -16.69
C THR A 525 -42.32 -23.51 -17.25
N GLY A 526 -42.83 -22.59 -16.44
CA GLY A 526 -43.90 -21.66 -16.77
C GLY A 526 -45.29 -22.32 -16.70
N LEU A 527 -46.01 -22.33 -17.82
CA LEU A 527 -47.35 -22.91 -17.89
C LEU A 527 -47.29 -24.45 -17.79
N PRO A 528 -48.25 -25.08 -17.08
CA PRO A 528 -48.34 -26.54 -17.05
C PRO A 528 -48.50 -27.14 -18.44
N VAL A 529 -47.77 -28.22 -18.72
CA VAL A 529 -47.85 -28.98 -19.96
C VAL A 529 -48.95 -30.02 -19.84
N GLU A 530 -49.99 -29.91 -20.67
CA GLU A 530 -51.13 -30.85 -20.70
C GLU A 530 -50.86 -32.03 -21.63
N ALA A 531 -51.19 -33.24 -21.18
CA ALA A 531 -51.32 -34.42 -22.02
C ALA A 531 -52.76 -34.97 -21.96
N SER A 532 -53.31 -35.32 -23.12
CA SER A 532 -54.63 -35.95 -23.24
C SER A 532 -54.49 -37.47 -23.39
N CYS A 533 -55.13 -38.22 -22.49
CA CYS A 533 -54.97 -39.68 -22.34
C CYS A 533 -56.31 -40.39 -22.66
N PRO A 534 -56.69 -40.51 -23.94
CA PRO A 534 -57.92 -41.21 -24.28
C PRO A 534 -57.77 -42.72 -24.14
N LEU A 535 -58.86 -43.44 -23.85
CA LEU A 535 -58.86 -44.91 -23.81
C LEU A 535 -58.70 -45.53 -25.22
N CYS A 536 -59.26 -44.85 -26.23
CA CYS A 536 -59.14 -45.22 -27.64
C CYS A 536 -58.47 -44.07 -28.41
N PRO A 537 -57.60 -44.33 -29.40
CA PRO A 537 -57.10 -43.27 -30.28
C PRO A 537 -58.26 -42.50 -30.92
N ALA A 538 -58.10 -41.20 -31.13
CA ALA A 538 -59.04 -40.46 -31.97
C ALA A 538 -58.93 -40.98 -33.41
N ASP A 539 -60.05 -41.39 -34.02
CA ASP A 539 -60.13 -41.82 -35.43
C ASP A 539 -59.67 -40.72 -36.40
#